data_AF-A0A1I1LMQ3-F1
#
_entry.id   AF-A0A1I1LMQ3-F1
#
_cell.length_a   1.000
_cell.length_b   1.000
_cell.length_c   1.000
_cell.angle_alpha   90.00
_cell.angle_beta   90.00
_cell.angle_gamma   90.00
#
_symmetry.space_group_name_H-M   'P 1'
#
loop_
_entity.id
_entity.type
_entity.pdbx_description
1 polymer ?
#
loop_
_entity_poly.entity_id
_entity_poly.type
_entity_poly.pdbx_seq_one_letter_code
_entity_poly.pdbx_strand_id
1 'polypeptide(L)'
;MRGDFSMAPCARPPVVSVFHIWRRRIFAGFAAFTVVLALGGCNAMKLGYQQGDRLAYWWVDRYVDVTDDQEPPTREAIARFFSWHRRAQLPEIANVLTRVKSEVAGPVDASMVRHAREDTQRLGRQAFENAIPDLADLMLTLTPEQIQRMESKFNESNAKYRKEFLKSDPQARSNARFDKVMDYAKLVYGKFSDDQAQKIRAAMGPYMQGADARYAERVKRQQEWLGIAREVSTTHPPKSQVEDMLRKYADHWQRPAAERAQIRQANEAGVDLTVTIANLTTPEQKAHAVDRFQKWIDDTRSLMREAGPSQASK
;
A
#
# COMPACT_ATOMS: atom_id res chain seq x y z
N MET A 1 -64.41 -28.96 -22.83
CA MET A 1 -64.47 -28.38 -24.18
C MET A 1 -63.60 -27.13 -24.21
N ARG A 2 -62.96 -26.88 -25.36
CA ARG A 2 -61.96 -25.85 -25.68
C ARG A 2 -62.39 -24.41 -25.36
N GLY A 3 -61.42 -23.52 -25.24
CA GLY A 3 -61.62 -22.09 -25.49
C GLY A 3 -60.42 -21.19 -25.17
N ASP A 4 -59.39 -21.23 -26.01
CA ASP A 4 -58.42 -20.12 -26.17
C ASP A 4 -59.14 -18.86 -26.67
N PHE A 5 -58.76 -17.67 -26.19
CA PHE A 5 -58.76 -16.45 -27.02
C PHE A 5 -57.65 -15.47 -26.60
N SER A 6 -56.76 -15.25 -27.56
CA SER A 6 -55.72 -14.20 -27.61
C SER A 6 -56.29 -12.78 -27.50
N MET A 7 -55.52 -11.88 -26.90
CA MET A 7 -55.58 -10.43 -27.16
C MET A 7 -54.22 -9.93 -27.65
N ALA A 8 -54.25 -9.15 -28.72
CA ALA A 8 -53.13 -8.47 -29.36
C ALA A 8 -52.97 -7.00 -28.82
N PRO A 9 -51.87 -6.28 -29.15
CA PRO A 9 -51.22 -5.32 -28.26
C PRO A 9 -51.62 -3.84 -28.42
N CYS A 10 -51.46 -3.06 -27.34
CA CYS A 10 -51.47 -1.59 -27.36
C CYS A 10 -50.09 -1.01 -27.71
N ALA A 11 -50.09 -0.02 -28.61
CA ALA A 11 -48.92 0.72 -29.10
C ALA A 11 -48.33 1.68 -28.04
N ARG A 12 -47.01 1.95 -28.12
CA ARG A 12 -46.27 2.95 -27.32
C ARG A 12 -45.87 4.17 -28.20
N PRO A 13 -45.83 5.40 -27.65
CA PRO A 13 -45.35 6.59 -28.37
C PRO A 13 -43.81 6.66 -28.46
N PRO A 14 -43.23 7.52 -29.34
CA PRO A 14 -41.81 7.52 -29.63
C PRO A 14 -40.99 8.24 -28.54
N VAL A 15 -39.88 7.63 -28.11
CA VAL A 15 -38.89 8.25 -27.23
C VAL A 15 -37.85 8.96 -28.09
N VAL A 16 -37.81 10.29 -27.96
CA VAL A 16 -36.78 11.14 -28.56
C VAL A 16 -35.41 10.79 -27.97
N SER A 17 -34.44 10.52 -28.84
CA SER A 17 -33.11 9.97 -28.52
C SER A 17 -32.21 10.96 -27.78
N VAL A 18 -31.94 10.65 -26.50
CA VAL A 18 -30.98 11.31 -25.58
C VAL A 18 -29.51 11.20 -26.04
N PHE A 19 -29.23 10.49 -27.13
CA PHE A 19 -27.86 10.14 -27.56
C PHE A 19 -27.05 11.30 -28.16
N HIS A 20 -27.68 12.39 -28.62
CA HIS A 20 -26.95 13.43 -29.35
C HIS A 20 -26.37 14.55 -28.47
N ILE A 21 -26.88 14.73 -27.24
CA ILE A 21 -26.34 15.73 -26.29
C ILE A 21 -25.14 15.18 -25.50
N TRP A 22 -25.06 13.85 -25.35
CA TRP A 22 -23.98 13.18 -24.62
C TRP A 22 -22.64 13.13 -25.37
N ARG A 23 -22.62 13.06 -26.71
CA ARG A 23 -21.35 12.97 -27.47
C ARG A 23 -20.48 14.22 -27.35
N ARG A 24 -21.05 15.43 -27.32
CA ARG A 24 -20.25 16.68 -27.22
C ARG A 24 -19.65 16.96 -25.84
N ARG A 25 -20.28 16.47 -24.76
CA ARG A 25 -19.77 16.64 -23.38
C ARG A 25 -18.71 15.61 -22.99
N ILE A 26 -18.76 14.41 -23.57
CA ILE A 26 -17.77 13.35 -23.34
C ILE A 26 -16.39 13.76 -23.90
N PHE A 27 -16.32 14.35 -25.10
CA PHE A 27 -15.04 14.74 -25.70
C PHE A 27 -14.37 15.94 -24.98
N ALA A 28 -15.15 16.91 -24.48
CA ALA A 28 -14.62 18.00 -23.65
C ALA A 28 -14.16 17.53 -22.27
N GLY A 29 -14.88 16.56 -21.67
CA GLY A 29 -14.49 15.91 -20.42
C GLY A 29 -13.22 15.07 -20.55
N PHE A 30 -13.06 14.33 -21.66
CA PHE A 30 -11.83 13.59 -21.94
C PHE A 30 -10.63 14.53 -22.14
N ALA A 31 -10.77 15.63 -22.88
CA ALA A 31 -9.68 16.59 -23.06
C ALA A 31 -9.27 17.26 -21.73
N ALA A 32 -10.23 17.66 -20.88
CA ALA A 32 -9.94 18.22 -19.57
C ALA A 32 -9.31 17.18 -18.61
N PHE A 33 -9.78 15.92 -18.65
CA PHE A 33 -9.22 14.83 -17.86
C PHE A 33 -7.81 14.44 -18.31
N THR A 34 -7.54 14.45 -19.63
CA THR A 34 -6.19 14.23 -20.19
C THR A 34 -5.25 15.39 -19.86
N VAL A 35 -5.71 16.64 -19.81
CA VAL A 35 -4.89 17.79 -19.37
C VAL A 35 -4.59 17.73 -17.86
N VAL A 36 -5.56 17.34 -17.03
CA VAL A 36 -5.32 17.14 -15.58
C VAL A 36 -4.40 15.95 -15.31
N LEU A 37 -4.48 14.87 -16.10
CA LEU A 37 -3.53 13.75 -16.02
C LEU A 37 -2.15 14.08 -16.59
N ALA A 38 -2.07 14.91 -17.63
CA ALA A 38 -0.81 15.39 -18.20
C ALA A 38 -0.08 16.38 -17.27
N LEU A 39 -0.82 17.13 -16.44
CA LEU A 39 -0.28 18.00 -15.39
C LEU A 39 -0.08 17.29 -14.03
N GLY A 40 -0.83 16.20 -13.77
CA GLY A 40 -0.86 15.48 -12.49
C GLY A 40 0.02 14.22 -12.43
N GLY A 41 0.59 13.78 -13.55
CA GLY A 41 1.40 12.56 -13.64
C GLY A 41 2.67 12.54 -12.78
N CYS A 42 3.12 13.70 -12.30
CA CYS A 42 4.23 13.83 -11.34
C CYS A 42 3.81 14.43 -9.99
N ASN A 43 2.50 14.65 -9.72
CA ASN A 43 2.06 15.34 -8.49
C ASN A 43 1.11 14.50 -7.62
N ALA A 44 0.67 13.32 -8.05
CA ALA A 44 -0.27 12.52 -7.25
C ALA A 44 0.32 12.03 -5.91
N MET A 45 1.60 11.64 -5.89
CA MET A 45 2.30 11.23 -4.66
C MET A 45 2.49 12.42 -3.72
N LYS A 46 2.95 13.56 -4.25
CA LYS A 46 3.09 14.79 -3.49
C LYS A 46 1.75 15.28 -2.94
N LEU A 47 0.71 15.38 -3.76
CA LEU A 47 -0.64 15.77 -3.34
C LEU A 47 -1.20 14.81 -2.28
N GLY A 48 -1.01 13.50 -2.46
CA GLY A 48 -1.40 12.50 -1.47
C GLY A 48 -0.67 12.68 -0.14
N TYR A 49 0.64 12.98 -0.18
CA TYR A 49 1.43 13.21 1.02
C TYR A 49 1.13 14.57 1.69
N GLN A 50 0.78 15.60 0.92
CA GLN A 50 0.35 16.90 1.45
C GLN A 50 -0.97 16.79 2.22
N GLN A 51 -1.84 15.87 1.82
CA GLN A 51 -3.04 15.48 2.57
C GLN A 51 -2.77 14.29 3.51
N GLY A 52 -1.50 13.96 3.73
CA GLY A 52 -1.09 12.71 4.36
C GLY A 52 -1.50 12.60 5.81
N ASP A 53 -1.53 13.71 6.54
CA ASP A 53 -2.03 13.80 7.91
C ASP A 53 -3.54 13.49 7.99
N ARG A 54 -4.34 14.10 7.11
CA ARG A 54 -5.78 13.86 7.00
C ARG A 54 -6.08 12.42 6.59
N LEU A 55 -5.33 11.89 5.61
CA LEU A 55 -5.49 10.51 5.15
C LEU A 55 -5.07 9.49 6.21
N ALA A 56 -3.99 9.78 6.95
CA ALA A 56 -3.56 8.96 8.08
C ALA A 56 -4.62 8.96 9.18
N TYR A 57 -5.19 10.13 9.51
CA TYR A 57 -6.27 10.23 10.50
C TYR A 57 -7.48 9.41 10.07
N TRP A 58 -7.96 9.60 8.83
CA TRP A 58 -9.09 8.84 8.30
C TRP A 58 -8.83 7.33 8.30
N TRP A 59 -7.57 6.93 8.07
CA TRP A 59 -7.19 5.53 8.17
C TRP A 59 -7.25 5.02 9.62
N VAL A 60 -6.71 5.76 10.59
CA VAL A 60 -6.80 5.40 12.02
C VAL A 60 -8.26 5.31 12.46
N ASP A 61 -9.05 6.33 12.18
CA ASP A 61 -10.48 6.42 12.49
C ASP A 61 -11.28 5.24 11.90
N ARG A 62 -10.99 4.85 10.67
CA ARG A 62 -11.63 3.68 10.05
C ARG A 62 -11.49 2.39 10.88
N TYR A 63 -10.36 2.21 11.56
CA TYR A 63 -10.08 1.03 12.37
C TYR A 63 -10.49 1.19 13.84
N VAL A 64 -10.24 2.37 14.42
CA VAL A 64 -10.39 2.62 15.86
C VAL A 64 -11.77 3.18 16.20
N ASP A 65 -12.43 3.91 15.30
CA ASP A 65 -13.59 4.78 15.62
C ASP A 65 -13.15 5.81 16.67
N VAL A 66 -12.34 6.77 16.24
CA VAL A 66 -11.69 7.73 17.16
C VAL A 66 -12.78 8.58 17.82
N THR A 67 -12.81 8.60 19.15
CA THR A 67 -13.80 9.40 19.91
C THR A 67 -13.45 10.88 19.92
N ASP A 68 -14.40 11.73 20.31
CA ASP A 68 -14.18 13.18 20.44
C ASP A 68 -13.00 13.52 21.37
N ASP A 69 -12.81 12.75 22.46
CA ASP A 69 -11.69 12.92 23.39
C ASP A 69 -10.35 12.42 22.82
N GLN A 70 -10.38 11.41 21.95
CA GLN A 70 -9.19 10.85 21.29
C GLN A 70 -8.76 11.67 20.05
N GLU A 71 -9.67 12.42 19.44
CA GLU A 71 -9.43 13.11 18.16
C GLU A 71 -8.28 14.13 18.25
N PRO A 72 -8.30 15.12 19.18
CA PRO A 72 -7.22 16.10 19.28
C PRO A 72 -5.82 15.47 19.47
N PRO A 73 -5.58 14.59 20.46
CA PRO A 73 -4.25 14.00 20.64
C PRO A 73 -3.84 13.10 19.45
N THR A 74 -4.79 12.43 18.78
CA THR A 74 -4.50 11.62 17.58
C THR A 74 -4.05 12.50 16.41
N ARG A 75 -4.73 13.62 16.16
CA ARG A 75 -4.33 14.56 15.10
C ARG A 75 -2.96 15.16 15.35
N GLU A 76 -2.69 15.56 16.59
CA GLU A 76 -1.39 16.11 16.96
C GLU A 76 -0.27 15.08 16.83
N ALA A 77 -0.48 13.83 17.25
CA ALA A 77 0.46 12.73 17.06
C ALA A 77 0.82 12.53 15.58
N ILE A 78 -0.19 12.50 14.71
CA ILE A 78 0.01 12.39 13.26
C ILE A 78 0.81 13.59 12.73
N ALA A 79 0.47 14.81 13.14
CA ALA A 79 1.19 16.01 12.74
C ALA A 79 2.67 15.99 13.19
N ARG A 80 2.94 15.57 14.44
CA ARG A 80 4.30 15.35 14.96
C ARG A 80 5.06 14.33 14.12
N PHE A 81 4.44 13.19 13.82
CA PHE A 81 5.05 12.15 12.98
C PHE A 81 5.42 12.67 11.60
N PHE A 82 4.51 13.36 10.90
CA PHE A 82 4.78 13.91 9.57
C PHE A 82 5.85 15.02 9.59
N SER A 83 5.89 15.84 10.65
CA SER A 83 6.94 16.85 10.84
C SER A 83 8.32 16.21 11.03
N TRP A 84 8.41 15.14 11.84
CA TRP A 84 9.62 14.34 11.96
C TRP A 84 10.00 13.66 10.64
N HIS A 85 9.04 12.99 9.99
CA HIS A 85 9.27 12.24 8.75
C HIS A 85 9.87 13.13 7.66
N ARG A 86 9.34 14.36 7.49
CA ARG A 86 9.88 15.33 6.52
C ARG A 86 11.32 15.76 6.84
N ARG A 87 11.63 16.00 8.12
CA ARG A 87 12.92 16.57 8.54
C ARG A 87 14.02 15.51 8.68
N ALA A 88 13.68 14.33 9.17
CA ALA A 88 14.64 13.28 9.51
C ALA A 88 14.66 12.15 8.48
N GLN A 89 13.50 11.60 8.11
CA GLN A 89 13.44 10.35 7.34
C GLN A 89 13.43 10.55 5.82
N LEU A 90 12.77 11.58 5.30
CA LEU A 90 12.79 11.89 3.86
C LEU A 90 14.21 12.10 3.29
N PRO A 91 15.16 12.77 3.97
CA PRO A 91 16.55 12.81 3.52
C PRO A 91 17.18 11.41 3.32
N GLU A 92 16.95 10.49 4.26
CA GLU A 92 17.44 9.12 4.15
C GLU A 92 16.77 8.37 2.99
N ILE A 93 15.46 8.53 2.81
CA ILE A 93 14.71 7.97 1.68
C ILE A 93 15.28 8.49 0.35
N ALA A 94 15.59 9.78 0.25
CA ALA A 94 16.18 10.36 -0.96
C ALA A 94 17.54 9.72 -1.29
N ASN A 95 18.36 9.40 -0.28
CA ASN A 95 19.65 8.73 -0.47
C ASN A 95 19.45 7.30 -0.99
N VAL A 96 18.52 6.53 -0.40
CA VAL A 96 18.18 5.19 -0.87
C VAL A 96 17.66 5.23 -2.31
N LEU A 97 16.74 6.12 -2.62
CA LEU A 97 16.22 6.29 -3.98
C LEU A 97 17.32 6.68 -4.98
N THR A 98 18.27 7.53 -4.59
CA THR A 98 19.41 7.92 -5.43
C THR A 98 20.32 6.72 -5.74
N ARG A 99 20.59 5.87 -4.74
CA ARG A 99 21.35 4.63 -4.96
C ARG A 99 20.60 3.68 -5.89
N VAL A 100 19.33 3.39 -5.60
CA VAL A 100 18.52 2.46 -6.42
C VAL A 100 18.37 2.96 -7.85
N LYS A 101 18.24 4.28 -8.06
CA LYS A 101 18.25 4.89 -9.41
C LYS A 101 19.50 4.49 -10.22
N SER A 102 20.67 4.46 -9.57
CA SER A 102 21.93 4.07 -10.22
C SER A 102 21.99 2.57 -10.50
N GLU A 103 21.48 1.74 -9.59
CA GLU A 103 21.46 0.27 -9.73
C GLU A 103 20.55 -0.17 -10.88
N VAL A 104 19.34 0.41 -11.00
CA VAL A 104 18.37 0.01 -12.04
C VAL A 104 18.75 0.43 -13.46
N ALA A 105 19.78 1.28 -13.63
CA ALA A 105 20.32 1.63 -14.93
C ALA A 105 21.15 0.48 -15.55
N GLY A 106 21.68 -0.42 -14.71
CA GLY A 106 22.54 -1.54 -15.10
C GLY A 106 21.87 -2.91 -14.96
N PRO A 107 22.63 -4.01 -15.10
CA PRO A 107 22.22 -5.33 -14.64
C PRO A 107 21.96 -5.31 -13.13
N VAL A 108 20.86 -5.92 -12.69
CA VAL A 108 20.48 -5.98 -11.27
C VAL A 108 20.79 -7.36 -10.72
N ASP A 109 21.51 -7.44 -9.61
CA ASP A 109 21.75 -8.71 -8.92
C ASP A 109 20.91 -8.84 -7.64
N ALA A 110 20.90 -10.04 -7.07
CA ALA A 110 20.13 -10.35 -5.88
C ALA A 110 20.59 -9.58 -4.62
N SER A 111 21.87 -9.19 -4.55
CA SER A 111 22.40 -8.42 -3.42
C SER A 111 21.85 -6.99 -3.41
N MET A 112 21.71 -6.36 -4.58
CA MET A 112 21.09 -5.03 -4.73
C MET A 112 19.63 -5.06 -4.26
N VAL A 113 18.86 -6.07 -4.66
CA VAL A 113 17.44 -6.22 -4.25
C VAL A 113 17.33 -6.48 -2.74
N ARG A 114 18.21 -7.31 -2.17
CA ARG A 114 18.25 -7.53 -0.72
C ARG A 114 18.59 -6.25 0.04
N HIS A 115 19.57 -5.49 -0.42
CA HIS A 115 19.95 -4.23 0.20
C HIS A 115 18.81 -3.20 0.17
N ALA A 116 18.10 -3.05 -0.95
CA ALA A 116 16.93 -2.17 -1.04
C ALA A 116 15.79 -2.62 -0.10
N ARG A 117 15.61 -3.93 0.08
CA ARG A 117 14.65 -4.49 1.03
C ARG A 117 15.05 -4.21 2.48
N GLU A 118 16.33 -4.39 2.82
CA GLU A 118 16.88 -4.09 4.14
C GLU A 118 16.74 -2.61 4.51
N ASP A 119 16.99 -1.71 3.56
CA ASP A 119 16.75 -0.27 3.76
C ASP A 119 15.29 0.03 4.04
N THR A 120 14.36 -0.57 3.28
CA THR A 120 12.93 -0.38 3.50
C THR A 120 12.51 -0.87 4.89
N GLN A 121 13.07 -2.00 5.35
CA GLN A 121 12.81 -2.55 6.69
C GLN A 121 13.39 -1.65 7.78
N ARG A 122 14.62 -1.13 7.59
CA ARG A 122 15.29 -0.22 8.51
C ARG A 122 14.54 1.10 8.65
N LEU A 123 14.13 1.70 7.54
CA LEU A 123 13.33 2.94 7.53
C LEU A 123 11.96 2.70 8.21
N GLY A 124 11.30 1.57 7.91
CA GLY A 124 10.05 1.19 8.59
C GLY A 124 10.22 1.04 10.11
N ARG A 125 11.36 0.50 10.57
CA ARG A 125 11.69 0.40 12.00
C ARG A 125 11.81 1.75 12.66
N GLN A 126 12.61 2.64 12.08
CA GLN A 126 12.81 3.99 12.60
C GLN A 126 11.49 4.76 12.67
N ALA A 127 10.65 4.64 11.63
CA ALA A 127 9.32 5.25 11.61
C ALA A 127 8.44 4.71 12.73
N PHE A 128 8.40 3.39 12.91
CA PHE A 128 7.61 2.79 13.98
C PHE A 128 8.12 3.22 15.36
N GLU A 129 9.43 3.17 15.61
CA GLU A 129 10.04 3.61 16.88
C GLU A 129 9.68 5.05 17.21
N ASN A 130 9.74 5.96 16.23
CA ASN A 130 9.35 7.36 16.41
C ASN A 130 7.86 7.51 16.76
N ALA A 131 7.00 6.60 16.31
CA ALA A 131 5.57 6.64 16.59
C ALA A 131 5.18 5.97 17.92
N ILE A 132 6.08 5.23 18.58
CA ILE A 132 5.77 4.43 19.78
C ILE A 132 5.16 5.26 20.92
N PRO A 133 5.71 6.44 21.30
CA PRO A 133 5.15 7.19 22.43
C PRO A 133 3.70 7.62 22.19
N ASP A 134 3.38 8.05 20.97
CA ASP A 134 2.04 8.47 20.57
C ASP A 134 1.08 7.27 20.39
N LEU A 135 1.58 6.16 19.85
CA LEU A 135 0.83 4.91 19.75
C LEU A 135 0.48 4.34 21.13
N ALA A 136 1.40 4.45 22.09
CA ALA A 136 1.19 4.00 23.47
C ALA A 136 0.08 4.83 24.15
N ASP A 137 0.08 6.16 23.96
CA ASP A 137 -0.98 7.03 24.46
C ASP A 137 -2.34 6.63 23.88
N LEU A 138 -2.44 6.42 22.56
CA LEU A 138 -3.69 5.96 21.95
C LEU A 138 -4.11 4.58 22.48
N MET A 139 -3.17 3.62 22.58
CA MET A 139 -3.45 2.27 23.08
C MET A 139 -4.03 2.25 24.50
N LEU A 140 -3.55 3.15 25.37
CA LEU A 140 -4.05 3.29 26.75
C LEU A 140 -5.49 3.80 26.82
N THR A 141 -6.01 4.39 25.73
CA THR A 141 -7.38 4.91 25.66
C THR A 141 -8.35 3.97 24.93
N LEU A 142 -7.88 2.84 24.39
CA LEU A 142 -8.72 1.94 23.59
C LEU A 142 -9.76 1.23 24.45
N THR A 143 -11.02 1.31 24.04
CA THR A 143 -12.11 0.54 24.67
C THR A 143 -12.22 -0.87 24.09
N PRO A 144 -12.87 -1.82 24.82
CA PRO A 144 -13.16 -3.15 24.28
C PRO A 144 -13.93 -3.12 22.95
N GLU A 145 -14.86 -2.18 22.78
CA GLU A 145 -15.65 -2.02 21.55
C GLU A 145 -14.78 -1.57 20.37
N GLN A 146 -13.85 -0.63 20.60
CA GLN A 146 -12.90 -0.18 19.57
C GLN A 146 -11.96 -1.33 19.16
N ILE A 147 -11.52 -2.16 20.10
CA ILE A 147 -10.70 -3.35 19.82
C ILE A 147 -11.49 -4.39 19.01
N GLN A 148 -12.75 -4.64 19.37
CA GLN A 148 -13.63 -5.55 18.62
C GLN A 148 -13.89 -5.05 17.21
N ARG A 149 -14.09 -3.74 17.03
CA ARG A 149 -14.22 -3.12 15.70
C ARG A 149 -12.95 -3.32 14.89
N MET A 150 -11.77 -3.06 15.47
CA MET A 150 -10.49 -3.25 14.80
C MET A 150 -10.31 -4.69 14.32
N GLU A 151 -10.68 -5.67 15.15
CA GLU A 151 -10.69 -7.09 14.78
C GLU A 151 -11.64 -7.38 13.60
N SER A 152 -12.85 -6.82 13.62
CA SER A 152 -13.79 -6.92 12.51
C SER A 152 -13.20 -6.34 11.21
N LYS A 153 -12.53 -5.18 11.27
CA LYS A 153 -11.86 -4.58 10.10
C LYS A 153 -10.67 -5.41 9.60
N PHE A 154 -9.92 -6.07 10.48
CA PHE A 154 -8.91 -7.04 10.05
C PHE A 154 -9.54 -8.25 9.36
N ASN A 155 -10.63 -8.80 9.90
CA ASN A 155 -11.35 -9.93 9.31
C ASN A 155 -11.94 -9.58 7.92
N GLU A 156 -12.57 -8.42 7.77
CA GLU A 156 -13.04 -7.91 6.47
C GLU A 156 -11.88 -7.80 5.47
N SER A 157 -10.74 -7.23 5.89
CA SER A 157 -9.54 -7.08 5.06
C SER A 157 -8.95 -8.43 4.64
N ASN A 158 -8.92 -9.39 5.56
CA ASN A 158 -8.40 -10.74 5.32
C ASN A 158 -9.31 -11.54 4.39
N ALA A 159 -10.63 -11.41 4.52
CA ALA A 159 -11.58 -12.02 3.60
C ALA A 159 -11.40 -11.49 2.17
N LYS A 160 -11.21 -10.17 2.00
CA LYS A 160 -10.88 -9.56 0.71
C LYS A 160 -9.56 -10.08 0.15
N TYR A 161 -8.52 -10.13 0.97
CA TYR A 161 -7.21 -10.66 0.57
C TYR A 161 -7.30 -12.12 0.09
N ARG A 162 -8.00 -12.99 0.84
CA ARG A 162 -8.20 -14.39 0.46
C ARG A 162 -8.96 -14.51 -0.87
N LYS A 163 -10.05 -13.75 -1.01
CA LYS A 163 -10.86 -13.74 -2.24
C LYS A 163 -10.06 -13.32 -3.47
N GLU A 164 -9.10 -12.42 -3.32
CA GLU A 164 -8.26 -11.95 -4.42
C GLU A 164 -7.08 -12.89 -4.69
N PHE A 165 -6.36 -13.31 -3.65
CA PHE A 165 -5.03 -13.91 -3.78
C PHE A 165 -4.89 -15.35 -3.30
N LEU A 166 -5.93 -15.94 -2.70
CA LEU A 166 -5.96 -17.33 -2.22
C LEU A 166 -7.21 -18.05 -2.72
N LYS A 167 -7.56 -17.80 -3.99
CA LYS A 167 -8.65 -18.49 -4.70
C LYS A 167 -8.38 -19.99 -4.73
N SER A 168 -9.46 -20.78 -4.68
CA SER A 168 -9.40 -22.24 -4.80
C SER A 168 -8.86 -22.70 -6.16
N ASP A 169 -9.22 -21.99 -7.23
CA ASP A 169 -8.65 -22.22 -8.56
C ASP A 169 -7.19 -21.75 -8.63
N PRO A 170 -6.21 -22.65 -8.83
CA PRO A 170 -4.81 -22.31 -8.92
C PRO A 170 -4.49 -21.33 -10.07
N GLN A 171 -5.21 -21.42 -11.20
CA GLN A 171 -4.95 -20.56 -12.35
C GLN A 171 -5.43 -19.13 -12.09
N ALA A 172 -6.66 -18.94 -11.60
CA ALA A 172 -7.16 -17.63 -11.20
C ALA A 172 -6.29 -16.99 -10.09
N ARG A 173 -5.78 -17.80 -9.15
CA ARG A 173 -4.84 -17.33 -8.12
C ARG A 173 -3.52 -16.84 -8.72
N SER A 174 -2.95 -17.59 -9.66
CA SER A 174 -1.71 -17.20 -10.37
C SER A 174 -1.92 -15.92 -11.18
N ASN A 175 -3.04 -15.82 -11.91
CA ASN A 175 -3.39 -14.63 -12.70
C ASN A 175 -3.53 -13.39 -11.82
N ALA A 176 -4.29 -13.45 -10.72
CA ALA A 176 -4.46 -12.31 -9.81
C ALA A 176 -3.12 -11.85 -9.21
N ARG A 177 -2.20 -12.78 -8.92
CA ARG A 177 -0.87 -12.41 -8.45
C ARG A 177 0.00 -11.81 -9.57
N PHE A 178 -0.07 -12.38 -10.77
CA PHE A 178 0.64 -11.89 -11.94
C PHE A 178 0.26 -10.45 -12.25
N ASP A 179 -1.04 -10.14 -12.24
CA ASP A 179 -1.53 -8.78 -12.48
C ASP A 179 -0.92 -7.78 -11.50
N LYS A 180 -0.86 -8.12 -10.20
CA LYS A 180 -0.19 -7.26 -9.20
C LYS A 180 1.31 -7.13 -9.42
N VAL A 181 2.00 -8.21 -9.78
CA VAL A 181 3.44 -8.14 -10.10
C VAL A 181 3.66 -7.21 -11.30
N MET A 182 2.81 -7.32 -12.33
CA MET A 182 2.89 -6.47 -13.52
C MET A 182 2.51 -5.02 -13.23
N ASP A 183 1.56 -4.72 -12.35
CA ASP A 183 1.22 -3.36 -11.94
C ASP A 183 2.46 -2.65 -11.35
N TYR A 184 3.18 -3.32 -10.44
CA TYR A 184 4.40 -2.78 -9.85
C TYR A 184 5.56 -2.70 -10.85
N ALA A 185 5.75 -3.75 -11.66
CA ALA A 185 6.79 -3.75 -12.69
C ALA A 185 6.56 -2.61 -13.70
N LYS A 186 5.31 -2.38 -14.12
CA LYS A 186 4.96 -1.31 -15.06
C LYS A 186 5.09 0.08 -14.46
N LEU A 187 4.84 0.22 -13.15
CA LEU A 187 5.07 1.48 -12.45
C LEU A 187 6.54 1.92 -12.56
N VAL A 188 7.47 0.96 -12.43
CA VAL A 188 8.92 1.20 -12.46
C VAL A 188 9.45 1.25 -13.89
N TYR A 189 9.25 0.20 -14.69
CA TYR A 189 9.90 0.00 -15.98
C TYR A 189 9.04 0.38 -17.20
N GLY A 190 7.79 0.77 -17.00
CA GLY A 190 6.88 1.11 -18.10
C GLY A 190 6.21 -0.12 -18.72
N LYS A 191 5.85 -0.06 -20.01
CA LYS A 191 5.12 -1.15 -20.67
C LYS A 191 6.03 -2.36 -20.90
N PHE A 192 5.49 -3.56 -20.76
CA PHE A 192 6.14 -4.84 -21.08
C PHE A 192 5.48 -5.46 -22.32
N SER A 193 6.26 -6.14 -23.16
CA SER A 193 5.73 -6.93 -24.28
C SER A 193 5.09 -8.24 -23.81
N ASP A 194 4.33 -8.89 -24.68
CA ASP A 194 3.70 -10.18 -24.38
C ASP A 194 4.74 -11.29 -24.12
N ASP A 195 5.86 -11.28 -24.85
CA ASP A 195 6.99 -12.21 -24.61
C ASP A 195 7.61 -11.99 -23.22
N GLN A 196 7.87 -10.75 -22.82
CA GLN A 196 8.37 -10.45 -21.48
C GLN A 196 7.36 -10.88 -20.41
N ALA A 197 6.08 -10.58 -20.61
CA ALA A 197 4.99 -10.97 -19.71
C ALA A 197 4.89 -12.49 -19.56
N GLN A 198 5.08 -13.26 -20.63
CA GLN A 198 5.09 -14.72 -20.60
C GLN A 198 6.31 -15.26 -19.81
N LYS A 199 7.50 -14.70 -20.05
CA LYS A 199 8.73 -15.06 -19.30
C LYS A 199 8.60 -14.77 -17.81
N ILE A 200 8.04 -13.61 -17.45
CA ILE A 200 7.76 -13.26 -16.06
C ILE A 200 6.76 -14.24 -15.44
N ARG A 201 5.67 -14.57 -16.15
CA ARG A 201 4.68 -15.55 -15.67
C ARG A 201 5.31 -16.93 -15.41
N ALA A 202 6.19 -17.39 -16.29
CA ALA A 202 6.91 -18.65 -16.10
C ALA A 202 7.84 -18.62 -14.87
N ALA A 203 8.45 -17.48 -14.56
CA ALA A 203 9.34 -17.31 -13.40
C ALA A 203 8.59 -17.21 -12.06
N MET A 204 7.27 -17.04 -12.04
CA MET A 204 6.50 -16.84 -10.80
C MET A 204 6.32 -18.10 -9.94
N GLY A 205 6.61 -19.30 -10.46
CA GLY A 205 6.35 -20.57 -9.78
C GLY A 205 6.80 -20.61 -8.31
N PRO A 206 8.11 -20.42 -8.01
CA PRO A 206 8.61 -20.39 -6.64
C PRO A 206 7.96 -19.30 -5.77
N TYR A 207 7.74 -18.11 -6.31
CA TYR A 207 7.10 -17.00 -5.59
C TYR A 207 5.65 -17.33 -5.17
N MET A 208 4.93 -18.11 -5.98
CA MET A 208 3.56 -18.53 -5.68
C MET A 208 3.48 -19.52 -4.52
N GLN A 209 4.51 -20.33 -4.27
CA GLN A 209 4.54 -21.31 -3.18
C GLN A 209 4.46 -20.63 -1.80
N GLY A 210 4.97 -19.40 -1.67
CA GLY A 210 4.91 -18.63 -0.43
C GLY A 210 3.59 -17.90 -0.17
N ALA A 211 2.53 -18.12 -0.96
CA ALA A 211 1.28 -17.36 -0.82
C ALA A 211 0.59 -17.56 0.53
N ASP A 212 0.44 -18.82 0.97
CA ASP A 212 -0.21 -19.16 2.23
C ASP A 212 0.62 -18.73 3.45
N ALA A 213 1.94 -18.92 3.40
CA ALA A 213 2.84 -18.46 4.46
C ALA A 213 2.74 -16.94 4.67
N ARG A 214 2.75 -16.14 3.58
CA ARG A 214 2.57 -14.68 3.65
C ARG A 214 1.24 -14.27 4.25
N TYR A 215 0.17 -15.02 3.97
CA TYR A 215 -1.14 -14.77 4.57
C TYR A 215 -1.18 -15.14 6.05
N ALA A 216 -0.63 -16.29 6.43
CA ALA A 216 -0.53 -16.71 7.83
C ALA A 216 0.26 -15.68 8.66
N GLU A 217 1.37 -15.18 8.13
CA GLU A 217 2.18 -14.12 8.74
C GLU A 217 1.39 -12.83 8.97
N ARG A 218 0.60 -12.40 7.97
CA ARG A 218 -0.30 -11.24 8.08
C ARG A 218 -1.31 -11.41 9.21
N VAL A 219 -1.97 -12.57 9.27
CA VAL A 219 -3.00 -12.86 10.29
C VAL A 219 -2.38 -12.91 11.68
N LYS A 220 -1.25 -13.61 11.83
CA LYS A 220 -0.57 -13.73 13.12
C LYS A 220 -0.13 -12.36 13.64
N ARG A 221 0.39 -11.48 12.78
CA ARG A 221 0.75 -10.11 13.14
C ARG A 221 -0.45 -9.28 13.64
N GLN A 222 -1.62 -9.43 13.00
CA GLN A 222 -2.84 -8.76 13.45
C GLN A 222 -3.34 -9.30 14.79
N GLN A 223 -3.27 -10.62 14.99
CA GLN A 223 -3.67 -11.25 16.25
C GLN A 223 -2.78 -10.82 17.41
N GLU A 224 -1.47 -10.71 17.21
CA GLU A 224 -0.55 -10.20 18.23
C GLU A 224 -0.81 -8.73 18.55
N TRP A 225 -1.10 -7.90 17.54
CA TRP A 225 -1.50 -6.50 17.75
C TRP A 225 -2.77 -6.39 18.60
N LEU A 226 -3.79 -7.18 18.29
CA LEU A 226 -5.03 -7.24 19.09
C LEU A 226 -4.77 -7.78 20.50
N GLY A 227 -3.84 -8.73 20.65
CA GLY A 227 -3.41 -9.24 21.96
C GLY A 227 -2.85 -8.12 22.84
N ILE A 228 -1.93 -7.32 22.31
CA ILE A 228 -1.37 -6.15 23.01
C ILE A 228 -2.49 -5.17 23.36
N ALA A 229 -3.36 -4.82 22.41
CA ALA A 229 -4.45 -3.89 22.66
C ALA A 229 -5.39 -4.36 23.78
N ARG A 230 -5.74 -5.65 23.81
CA ARG A 230 -6.58 -6.25 24.87
C ARG A 230 -5.87 -6.25 26.21
N GLU A 231 -4.60 -6.60 26.24
CA GLU A 231 -3.80 -6.62 27.47
C GLU A 231 -3.69 -5.21 28.07
N VAL A 232 -3.36 -4.21 27.24
CA VAL A 232 -3.29 -2.80 27.65
C VAL A 232 -4.63 -2.30 28.16
N SER A 233 -5.72 -2.56 27.42
CA SER A 233 -7.09 -2.15 27.79
C SER A 233 -7.60 -2.83 29.06
N THR A 234 -7.11 -4.03 29.40
CA THR A 234 -7.52 -4.75 30.61
C THR A 234 -6.67 -4.35 31.82
N THR A 235 -5.36 -4.26 31.65
CA THR A 235 -4.41 -4.15 32.77
C THR A 235 -3.99 -2.71 33.07
N HIS A 236 -4.20 -1.77 32.13
CA HIS A 236 -3.82 -0.36 32.23
C HIS A 236 -2.38 -0.19 32.77
N PRO A 237 -1.38 -0.83 32.13
CA PRO A 237 -0.02 -0.80 32.63
C PRO A 237 0.58 0.61 32.48
N PRO A 238 1.68 0.94 33.18
CA PRO A 238 2.39 2.19 32.95
C PRO A 238 2.76 2.36 31.48
N LYS A 239 2.70 3.60 30.96
CA LYS A 239 3.01 3.90 29.55
C LYS A 239 4.33 3.29 29.08
N SER A 240 5.39 3.36 29.88
CA SER A 240 6.70 2.78 29.56
C SER A 240 6.64 1.27 29.25
N GLN A 241 5.76 0.54 29.93
CA GLN A 241 5.54 -0.88 29.67
C GLN A 241 4.80 -1.09 28.34
N VAL A 242 3.82 -0.24 28.00
CA VAL A 242 3.15 -0.27 26.69
C VAL A 242 4.16 -0.02 25.56
N GLU A 243 5.04 0.97 25.74
CA GLU A 243 6.11 1.25 24.78
C GLU A 243 7.03 0.03 24.61
N ASP A 244 7.42 -0.65 25.69
CA ASP A 244 8.23 -1.88 25.61
C ASP A 244 7.50 -3.03 24.91
N MET A 245 6.19 -3.18 25.13
CA MET A 245 5.38 -4.16 24.39
C MET A 245 5.38 -3.85 22.89
N LEU A 246 5.22 -2.58 22.50
CA LEU A 246 5.27 -2.12 21.12
C LEU A 246 6.65 -2.33 20.49
N ARG A 247 7.75 -2.04 21.21
CA ARG A 247 9.13 -2.30 20.75
C ARG A 247 9.36 -3.79 20.52
N LYS A 248 8.94 -4.65 21.45
CA LYS A 248 9.04 -6.11 21.32
C LYS A 248 8.25 -6.64 20.12
N TYR A 249 7.05 -6.12 19.91
CA TYR A 249 6.25 -6.43 18.72
C TYR A 249 6.96 -6.00 17.43
N ALA A 250 7.51 -4.79 17.38
CA ALA A 250 8.28 -4.32 16.23
C ALA A 250 9.48 -5.22 15.94
N ASP A 251 10.25 -5.57 16.97
CA ASP A 251 11.40 -6.47 16.85
C ASP A 251 11.01 -7.85 16.31
N HIS A 252 9.91 -8.43 16.82
CA HIS A 252 9.43 -9.74 16.39
C HIS A 252 9.12 -9.80 14.89
N TRP A 253 8.48 -8.76 14.36
CA TRP A 253 8.01 -8.73 12.96
C TRP A 253 9.01 -8.12 11.98
N GLN A 254 9.95 -7.32 12.48
CA GLN A 254 10.97 -6.67 11.65
C GLN A 254 12.33 -7.39 11.71
N ARG A 255 12.56 -8.29 12.68
CA ARG A 255 13.68 -9.26 12.72
C ARG A 255 13.11 -10.69 12.78
N PRO A 256 12.64 -11.25 11.64
CA PRO A 256 12.06 -12.60 11.66
C PRO A 256 13.09 -13.59 12.21
N ALA A 257 12.70 -14.39 13.21
CA ALA A 257 13.57 -15.42 13.78
C ALA A 257 14.10 -16.37 12.69
N ALA A 258 15.32 -16.89 12.89
CA ALA A 258 15.92 -17.92 12.03
C ALA A 258 15.05 -19.20 11.91
N GLU A 259 14.00 -19.34 12.70
CA GLU A 259 13.04 -20.45 12.64
C GLU A 259 11.96 -20.28 11.56
N ARG A 260 11.79 -19.08 10.95
CA ARG A 260 10.78 -18.84 9.90
C ARG A 260 11.25 -19.21 8.49
N ALA A 261 11.67 -20.46 8.30
CA ALA A 261 12.26 -20.95 7.04
C ALA A 261 11.36 -20.73 5.81
N GLN A 262 10.05 -21.00 5.93
CA GLN A 262 9.09 -20.83 4.82
C GLN A 262 8.95 -19.37 4.38
N ILE A 263 8.97 -18.41 5.33
CA ILE A 263 8.92 -16.99 5.00
C ILE A 263 10.24 -16.52 4.38
N ARG A 264 11.39 -17.04 4.84
CA ARG A 264 12.68 -16.75 4.18
C ARG A 264 12.68 -17.24 2.74
N GLN A 265 12.26 -18.48 2.50
CA GLN A 265 12.15 -19.03 1.15
C GLN A 265 11.20 -18.20 0.27
N ALA A 266 10.04 -17.79 0.81
CA ALA A 266 9.10 -16.92 0.09
C ALA A 266 9.69 -15.54 -0.23
N ASN A 267 10.52 -14.98 0.66
CA ASN A 267 11.22 -13.71 0.45
C ASN A 267 12.30 -13.85 -0.63
N GLU A 268 13.14 -14.89 -0.58
CA GLU A 268 14.17 -15.14 -1.60
C GLU A 268 13.55 -15.38 -2.98
N ALA A 269 12.45 -16.13 -3.06
CA ALA A 269 11.72 -16.28 -4.33
C ALA A 269 11.19 -14.95 -4.88
N GLY A 270 10.87 -13.98 -4.01
CA GLY A 270 10.53 -12.61 -4.41
C GLY A 270 11.73 -11.80 -4.90
N VAL A 271 12.91 -12.01 -4.29
CA VAL A 271 14.18 -11.44 -4.75
C VAL A 271 14.51 -11.95 -6.15
N ASP A 272 14.48 -13.26 -6.35
CA ASP A 272 14.79 -13.89 -7.65
C ASP A 272 13.84 -13.44 -8.75
N LEU A 273 12.54 -13.33 -8.45
CA LEU A 273 11.56 -12.80 -9.38
C LEU A 273 11.83 -11.34 -9.75
N THR A 274 12.23 -10.51 -8.78
CA THR A 274 12.58 -9.10 -9.01
C THR A 274 13.82 -8.97 -9.89
N VAL A 275 14.85 -9.76 -9.62
CA VAL A 275 16.07 -9.86 -10.45
C VAL A 275 15.72 -10.29 -11.87
N THR A 276 14.84 -11.29 -12.02
CA THR A 276 14.38 -11.77 -13.33
C THR A 276 13.66 -10.65 -14.09
N ILE A 277 12.71 -9.96 -13.46
CA ILE A 277 11.98 -8.85 -14.08
C ILE A 277 12.95 -7.75 -14.50
N ALA A 278 13.85 -7.31 -13.61
CA ALA A 278 14.79 -6.23 -13.88
C ALA A 278 15.74 -6.56 -15.05
N ASN A 279 16.21 -7.80 -15.17
CA ASN A 279 17.12 -8.20 -16.25
C ASN A 279 16.42 -8.61 -17.56
N LEU A 280 15.10 -8.76 -17.55
CA LEU A 280 14.29 -8.89 -18.78
C LEU A 280 14.02 -7.56 -19.47
N THR A 281 14.38 -6.43 -18.84
CA THR A 281 14.07 -5.09 -19.35
C THR A 281 15.00 -4.65 -20.49
N THR A 282 14.46 -3.88 -21.43
CA THR A 282 15.21 -3.23 -22.52
C THR A 282 15.90 -1.96 -22.03
N PRO A 283 16.87 -1.41 -22.80
CA PRO A 283 17.49 -0.12 -22.47
C PRO A 283 16.47 1.01 -22.26
N GLU A 284 15.39 1.05 -23.05
CA GLU A 284 14.33 2.05 -22.93
C GLU A 284 13.53 1.89 -21.63
N GLN A 285 13.27 0.65 -21.21
CA GLN A 285 12.58 0.36 -19.94
C GLN A 285 13.46 0.71 -18.74
N LYS A 286 14.78 0.48 -18.82
CA LYS A 286 15.74 0.94 -17.79
C LYS A 286 15.80 2.47 -17.73
N ALA A 287 15.81 3.15 -18.88
CA ALA A 287 15.72 4.61 -18.92
C ALA A 287 14.42 5.14 -18.28
N HIS A 288 13.28 4.47 -18.50
CA HIS A 288 12.03 4.80 -17.82
C HIS A 288 12.12 4.61 -16.30
N ALA A 289 12.78 3.54 -15.82
CA ALA A 289 13.02 3.34 -14.39
C ALA A 289 13.88 4.45 -13.80
N VAL A 290 14.96 4.84 -14.47
CA VAL A 290 15.83 5.95 -14.05
C VAL A 290 15.04 7.27 -13.94
N ASP A 291 14.20 7.59 -14.92
CA ASP A 291 13.30 8.75 -14.88
C ASP A 291 12.29 8.65 -13.73
N ARG A 292 11.70 7.47 -13.51
CA ARG A 292 10.75 7.24 -12.42
C ARG A 292 11.38 7.48 -11.05
N PHE A 293 12.56 6.91 -10.79
CA PHE A 293 13.27 7.14 -9.53
C PHE A 293 13.72 8.59 -9.38
N GLN A 294 14.10 9.26 -10.47
CA GLN A 294 14.41 10.71 -10.43
C GLN A 294 13.19 11.52 -9.97
N LYS A 295 12.00 11.24 -10.50
CA LYS A 295 10.75 11.90 -10.08
C LYS A 295 10.47 11.68 -8.59
N TRP A 296 10.64 10.46 -8.08
CA TRP A 296 10.47 10.19 -6.65
C TRP A 296 11.49 10.95 -5.78
N ILE A 297 12.75 11.06 -6.22
CA ILE A 297 13.77 11.86 -5.53
C ILE A 297 13.34 13.34 -5.48
N ASP A 298 12.84 13.88 -6.59
CA ASP A 298 12.41 15.27 -6.68
C ASP A 298 11.17 15.55 -5.81
N ASP A 299 10.20 14.62 -5.80
CA ASP A 299 9.04 14.66 -4.90
C ASP A 299 9.49 14.65 -3.44
N THR A 300 10.37 13.72 -3.05
CA THR A 300 10.93 13.63 -1.70
C THR A 300 11.61 14.94 -1.30
N ARG A 301 12.46 15.50 -2.16
CA ARG A 301 13.15 16.78 -1.91
C ARG A 301 12.18 17.95 -1.83
N SER A 302 11.10 17.95 -2.61
CA SER A 302 10.05 18.97 -2.51
C SER A 302 9.36 18.91 -1.15
N LEU A 303 8.99 17.72 -0.71
CA LEU A 303 8.31 17.52 0.58
C LEU A 303 9.19 17.91 1.77
N MET A 304 10.51 17.77 1.67
CA MET A 304 11.46 18.27 2.67
C MET A 304 11.44 19.80 2.79
N ARG A 305 11.38 20.53 1.67
CA ARG A 305 11.38 22.01 1.67
C ARG A 305 10.11 22.62 2.24
N GLU A 306 8.98 21.92 2.09
CA GLU A 306 7.68 22.33 2.63
C GLU A 306 7.58 22.17 4.16
N ALA A 307 8.63 21.67 4.83
CA ALA A 307 8.74 21.64 6.29
C ALA A 307 9.12 23.01 6.91
N GLY A 308 9.26 24.09 6.12
CA GLY A 308 9.26 25.48 6.61
C GLY A 308 7.89 25.86 7.21
N PRO A 309 7.81 26.90 8.07
CA PRO A 309 6.71 27.08 9.02
C PRO A 309 5.34 26.93 8.34
N SER A 310 4.67 25.83 8.66
CA SER A 310 3.32 25.52 8.20
C SER A 310 2.43 26.70 8.59
N GLN A 311 1.83 27.34 7.59
CA GLN A 311 0.71 28.23 7.84
C GLN A 311 -0.35 27.41 8.58
N ALA A 312 -0.55 27.72 9.86
CA ALA A 312 -1.68 27.26 10.62
C ALA A 312 -2.94 27.69 9.85
N SER A 313 -3.58 26.72 9.19
CA SER A 313 -4.93 26.96 8.68
C SER A 313 -5.83 27.09 9.90
N LYS A 314 -6.47 28.25 9.97
CA LYS A 314 -7.71 28.49 10.71
C LYS A 314 -8.80 27.52 10.27
#